data_AF-A0A140LC04-F1
#
_entry.id   AF-A0A140LC04-F1
#
_cell.length_a   1.000
_cell.length_b   1.000
_cell.length_c   1.000
_cell.angle_alpha   90.00
_cell.angle_beta   90.00
_cell.angle_gamma   90.00
#
_symmetry.space_group_name_H-M   'P 1'
#
loop_
_entity.id
_entity.type
_entity.pdbx_description
1 polymer ?
#
loop_
_entity_poly.entity_id
_entity_poly.type
_entity_poly.pdbx_seq_one_letter_code
_entity_poly.pdbx_strand_id
1 'polypeptide(L)'
;MKRNSLSTLIEGALMVGIATALSFVKIFQAPYGGSVTLGSMVPILLYSLRNGAAKGILAGASYGLLQLIIEPYIVHPVQVILDYPLAFGLLGLSGLFNKKVWTGITVGILGRFFSHFLSGVIFFGSYAPEGMNAAVYSALYNGAYLLPELVLSLLAVRFVFYRFIKMDEERNYLS
;
A
#
# COMPACT_ATOMS: atom_id res chain seq x y z
N MET A 1 17.89 23.08 5.27
CA MET A 1 17.04 23.28 6.48
C MET A 1 16.50 21.94 6.93
N LYS A 2 16.74 21.49 8.18
CA LYS A 2 16.09 20.29 8.73
C LYS A 2 14.58 20.49 8.68
N ARG A 3 13.83 19.59 8.01
CA ARG A 3 12.36 19.58 8.10
C ARG A 3 11.95 19.32 9.55
N ASN A 4 11.11 20.19 10.10
CA ASN A 4 10.58 19.98 11.45
C ASN A 4 9.54 18.83 11.45
N SER A 5 9.31 18.26 12.63
CA SER A 5 8.38 17.13 12.82
C SER A 5 6.97 17.45 12.33
N LEU A 6 6.51 18.68 12.55
CA LEU A 6 5.19 19.16 12.12
C LEU A 6 5.00 19.11 10.60
N SER A 7 5.97 19.58 9.82
CA SER A 7 5.88 19.55 8.36
C SER A 7 5.80 18.12 7.83
N THR A 8 6.52 17.20 8.47
CA THR A 8 6.47 15.77 8.08
C THR A 8 5.11 15.16 8.40
N LEU A 9 4.52 15.51 9.56
CA LEU A 9 3.21 15.04 9.96
C LEU A 9 2.11 15.55 9.00
N ILE A 10 2.12 16.84 8.67
CA ILE A 10 1.16 17.45 7.73
C ILE A 10 1.26 16.76 6.37
N GLU A 11 2.47 16.52 5.88
CA GLU A 11 2.68 15.80 4.64
C GLU A 11 2.11 14.38 4.69
N GLY A 12 2.34 13.64 5.78
CA GLY A 12 1.76 12.31 5.95
C GLY A 12 0.23 12.33 5.91
N ALA A 13 -0.40 13.29 6.61
CA ALA A 13 -1.85 13.45 6.59
C ALA A 13 -2.39 13.79 5.19
N LEU A 14 -1.70 14.66 4.44
CA LEU A 14 -2.05 14.97 3.06
C LEU A 14 -1.92 13.74 2.15
N MET A 15 -0.86 12.95 2.30
CA MET A 15 -0.65 11.74 1.51
C MET A 15 -1.74 10.69 1.78
N VAL A 16 -2.16 10.54 3.04
CA VAL A 16 -3.30 9.69 3.42
C VAL A 16 -4.61 10.20 2.81
N GLY A 17 -4.84 11.52 2.83
CA GLY A 17 -6.01 12.13 2.21
C GLY A 17 -6.05 11.92 0.68
N ILE A 18 -4.93 12.09 -0.01
CA ILE A 18 -4.81 11.85 -1.46
C ILE A 18 -5.02 10.36 -1.76
N ALA A 19 -4.39 9.46 -1.00
CA ALA A 19 -4.59 8.02 -1.16
C ALA A 19 -6.07 7.63 -1.01
N THR A 20 -6.77 8.24 -0.05
CA THR A 20 -8.21 8.04 0.17
C THR A 20 -9.05 8.58 -0.97
N ALA A 21 -8.74 9.77 -1.50
CA ALA A 21 -9.43 10.31 -2.67
C ALA A 21 -9.25 9.39 -3.90
N LEU A 22 -8.02 8.91 -4.14
CA LEU A 22 -7.71 8.01 -5.24
C LEU A 22 -8.37 6.63 -5.09
N SER A 23 -8.63 6.14 -3.87
CA SER A 23 -9.31 4.86 -3.68
C SER A 23 -10.77 4.84 -4.12
N PHE A 24 -11.42 6.00 -4.24
CA PHE A 24 -12.76 6.08 -4.80
C PHE A 24 -12.79 5.85 -6.31
N VAL A 25 -11.67 6.06 -7.01
CA VAL A 25 -11.57 5.85 -8.45
C VAL A 25 -11.07 4.43 -8.72
N LYS A 26 -12.03 3.51 -8.85
CA LYS A 26 -11.76 2.08 -9.07
C LYS A 26 -11.87 1.72 -10.54
N ILE A 27 -10.80 1.13 -11.07
CA ILE A 27 -10.74 0.54 -12.40
C ILE A 27 -11.37 -0.84 -12.39
N PHE A 28 -11.18 -1.59 -11.30
CA PHE A 28 -11.75 -2.91 -11.09
C PHE A 28 -12.05 -3.13 -9.61
N GLN A 29 -13.15 -3.83 -9.33
CA GLN A 29 -13.56 -4.24 -8.00
C GLN A 29 -13.74 -5.75 -8.00
N ALA A 30 -12.90 -6.46 -7.26
CA ALA A 30 -13.06 -7.87 -6.97
C ALA A 30 -14.14 -8.06 -5.89
N PRO A 31 -14.59 -9.30 -5.64
CA PRO A 31 -15.30 -9.67 -4.41
C PRO A 31 -14.53 -9.24 -3.14
N TYR A 32 -15.10 -9.45 -1.96
CA TYR A 32 -14.43 -9.39 -0.64
C TYR A 32 -13.39 -8.25 -0.42
N GLY A 33 -13.63 -7.05 -0.98
CA GLY A 33 -12.81 -5.86 -0.78
C GLY A 33 -11.59 -5.69 -1.69
N GLY A 34 -11.24 -6.66 -2.55
CA GLY A 34 -10.10 -6.50 -3.48
C GLY A 34 -10.40 -5.45 -4.56
N SER A 35 -9.46 -4.55 -4.88
CA SER A 35 -9.69 -3.54 -5.91
C SER A 35 -8.41 -3.11 -6.62
N VAL A 36 -8.56 -2.68 -7.88
CA VAL A 36 -7.55 -1.97 -8.65
C VAL A 36 -8.06 -0.54 -8.80
N THR A 37 -7.30 0.41 -8.27
CA THR A 37 -7.61 1.83 -8.17
C THR A 37 -6.72 2.65 -9.12
N LEU A 38 -6.91 3.97 -9.15
CA LEU A 38 -6.02 4.90 -9.85
C LEU A 38 -4.68 5.14 -9.11
N GLY A 39 -4.07 4.07 -8.57
CA GLY A 39 -2.81 4.11 -7.85
C GLY A 39 -2.92 4.70 -6.45
N SER A 40 -3.96 4.35 -5.69
CA SER A 40 -4.18 4.84 -4.32
C SER A 40 -3.04 4.50 -3.35
N MET A 41 -2.22 3.49 -3.64
CA MET A 41 -1.05 3.14 -2.83
C MET A 41 0.14 4.10 -3.03
N VAL A 42 0.21 4.79 -4.18
CA VAL A 42 1.37 5.60 -4.60
C VAL A 42 1.70 6.71 -3.59
N PRO A 43 0.74 7.52 -3.08
CA PRO A 43 1.04 8.55 -2.09
C PRO A 43 1.72 8.01 -0.82
N ILE A 44 1.26 6.87 -0.30
CA ILE A 44 1.85 6.24 0.90
C ILE A 44 3.26 5.71 0.63
N LEU A 45 3.45 5.06 -0.53
CA LEU A 45 4.76 4.54 -0.94
C LEU A 45 5.78 5.68 -1.11
N LEU A 46 5.40 6.77 -1.77
CA LEU A 46 6.25 7.95 -1.94
C LEU A 46 6.55 8.63 -0.60
N TYR A 47 5.55 8.77 0.26
CA TYR A 47 5.73 9.34 1.59
C TYR A 47 6.73 8.52 2.41
N SER A 48 6.63 7.20 2.35
CA SER A 48 7.55 6.31 3.07
C SER A 48 8.97 6.35 2.49
N LEU A 49 9.11 6.29 1.16
CA LEU A 49 10.42 6.42 0.50
C LEU A 49 11.14 7.71 0.90
N ARG A 50 10.41 8.82 1.05
CA ARG A 50 10.97 10.11 1.43
C ARG A 50 11.26 10.23 2.93
N ASN A 51 10.38 9.73 3.79
CA ASN A 51 10.42 10.01 5.23
C ASN A 51 10.85 8.82 6.09
N GLY A 52 11.12 7.66 5.48
CA GLY A 52 11.53 6.44 6.13
C GLY A 52 10.37 5.54 6.55
N ALA A 53 10.69 4.26 6.75
CA ALA A 53 9.70 3.21 6.95
C ALA A 53 8.80 3.42 8.17
N ALA A 54 9.33 3.87 9.30
CA ALA A 54 8.53 4.06 10.52
C ALA A 54 7.36 5.03 10.30
N LYS A 55 7.62 6.17 9.65
CA LYS A 55 6.58 7.16 9.35
C LYS A 55 5.63 6.65 8.26
N GLY A 56 6.17 5.97 7.25
CA GLY A 56 5.36 5.33 6.21
C GLY A 56 4.41 4.27 6.75
N ILE A 57 4.84 3.45 7.72
CA ILE A 57 4.02 2.43 8.36
C ILE A 57 2.86 3.09 9.12
N LEU A 58 3.13 4.15 9.87
CA LEU A 58 2.07 4.90 10.56
C LEU A 58 1.06 5.49 9.57
N ALA A 59 1.53 6.16 8.52
CA ALA A 59 0.63 6.72 7.50
C ALA A 59 -0.18 5.64 6.77
N GLY A 60 0.46 4.52 6.41
CA GLY A 60 -0.20 3.38 5.80
C GLY A 60 -1.24 2.74 6.73
N ALA A 61 -0.94 2.56 8.01
CA ALA A 61 -1.88 2.03 8.98
C ALA A 61 -3.08 2.98 9.17
N SER A 62 -2.84 4.30 9.26
CA SER A 62 -3.91 5.30 9.28
C SER A 62 -4.78 5.25 8.03
N TYR A 63 -4.17 5.08 6.86
CA TYR A 63 -4.91 4.89 5.61
C TYR A 63 -5.75 3.60 5.62
N GLY A 64 -5.20 2.49 6.12
CA GLY A 64 -5.96 1.25 6.30
C GLY A 64 -7.16 1.40 7.23
N LEU A 65 -7.03 2.17 8.31
CA LEU A 65 -8.16 2.49 9.19
C LEU A 65 -9.25 3.31 8.48
N LEU A 66 -8.86 4.27 7.62
CA LEU A 66 -9.84 4.99 6.80
C LEU A 66 -10.54 4.06 5.82
N GLN A 67 -9.82 3.13 5.20
CA GLN A 67 -10.43 2.14 4.32
C GLN A 67 -11.41 1.23 5.05
N LEU A 68 -11.12 0.85 6.30
CA LEU A 68 -12.07 0.10 7.14
C LEU A 68 -13.36 0.89 7.41
N ILE A 69 -13.26 2.21 7.60
CA ILE A 69 -14.43 3.07 7.83
C ILE A 69 -15.27 3.21 6.56
N ILE A 70 -14.61 3.37 5.40
CA ILE A 70 -15.30 3.66 4.13
C ILE A 70 -15.89 2.38 3.52
N GLU A 71 -15.14 1.29 3.51
CA GLU A 71 -15.54 0.02 2.88
C GLU A 71 -15.26 -1.17 3.81
N PRO A 72 -16.05 -1.31 4.88
CA PRO A 72 -15.86 -2.38 5.85
C PRO A 72 -16.22 -3.74 5.27
N TYR A 73 -15.32 -4.70 5.45
CA TYR A 73 -15.53 -6.12 5.23
C TYR A 73 -14.93 -6.87 6.43
N ILE A 74 -15.81 -7.22 7.37
CA ILE A 74 -15.42 -7.73 8.68
C ILE A 74 -15.97 -9.14 8.82
N VAL A 75 -15.07 -10.12 8.88
CA VAL A 75 -15.43 -11.52 9.16
C VAL A 75 -14.83 -12.01 10.47
N HIS A 76 -13.72 -11.43 10.91
CA HIS A 76 -13.06 -11.77 12.18
C HIS A 76 -12.16 -10.62 12.66
N PRO A 77 -12.02 -10.36 13.98
CA PRO A 77 -11.16 -9.28 14.47
C PRO A 77 -9.70 -9.36 14.01
N VAL A 78 -9.13 -10.56 13.94
CA VAL A 78 -7.76 -10.77 13.43
C VAL A 78 -7.69 -10.50 11.93
N GLN A 79 -8.73 -10.87 11.16
CA GLN A 79 -8.83 -10.54 9.75
C GLN A 79 -8.82 -9.03 9.53
N VAL A 80 -9.55 -8.26 10.36
CA VAL A 80 -9.55 -6.80 10.28
C VAL A 80 -8.14 -6.24 10.42
N ILE A 81 -7.35 -6.74 11.38
CA ILE A 81 -5.97 -6.29 11.55
C ILE A 81 -5.15 -6.60 10.29
N LEU A 82 -5.25 -7.84 9.78
CA LEU A 82 -4.50 -8.30 8.61
C LEU A 82 -4.88 -7.55 7.34
N ASP A 83 -6.16 -7.25 7.11
CA ASP A 83 -6.64 -6.67 5.86
C ASP A 83 -6.67 -5.14 5.86
N TYR A 84 -6.62 -4.50 7.02
CA TYR A 84 -6.65 -3.05 7.14
C TYR A 84 -5.35 -2.48 7.72
N PRO A 85 -5.21 -2.15 9.02
CA PRO A 85 -4.06 -1.39 9.48
C PRO A 85 -2.72 -2.09 9.21
N LEU A 86 -2.63 -3.42 9.29
CA LEU A 86 -1.37 -4.12 8.99
C LEU A 86 -1.08 -4.15 7.49
N ALA A 87 -2.01 -4.62 6.66
CA ALA A 87 -1.83 -4.68 5.20
C ALA A 87 -1.39 -3.34 4.62
N PHE A 88 -2.08 -2.26 4.99
CA PHE A 88 -1.76 -0.94 4.49
C PHE A 88 -0.53 -0.32 5.17
N GLY A 89 -0.29 -0.63 6.45
CA GLY A 89 0.95 -0.26 7.15
C GLY A 89 2.20 -0.86 6.49
N LEU A 90 2.11 -2.08 5.96
CA LEU A 90 3.24 -2.74 5.29
C LEU A 90 3.65 -2.07 3.97
N LEU A 91 2.81 -1.23 3.36
CA LEU A 91 3.23 -0.32 2.27
C LEU A 91 4.39 0.58 2.71
N GLY A 92 4.42 0.91 4.00
CA GLY A 92 5.51 1.65 4.64
C GLY A 92 6.88 0.98 4.55
N LEU A 93 6.98 -0.33 4.30
CA LEU A 93 8.28 -1.00 4.11
C LEU A 93 9.08 -0.47 2.91
N SER A 94 8.43 0.21 1.97
CA SER A 94 9.08 0.91 0.86
C SER A 94 10.16 1.90 1.32
N GLY A 95 9.97 2.54 2.47
CA GLY A 95 10.92 3.47 3.08
C GLY A 95 12.25 2.86 3.54
N LEU A 96 12.36 1.52 3.58
CA LEU A 96 13.65 0.84 3.82
C LEU A 96 14.58 0.93 2.60
N PHE A 97 14.04 1.26 1.43
CA PHE A 97 14.74 1.25 0.13
C PHE A 97 14.69 2.63 -0.54
N ASN A 98 14.88 3.70 0.24
CA ASN A 98 14.83 5.08 -0.25
C ASN A 98 15.73 5.37 -1.47
N LYS A 99 16.89 4.70 -1.57
CA LYS A 99 17.81 4.79 -2.73
C LYS A 99 17.50 3.80 -3.88
N LYS A 100 16.57 2.88 -3.67
CA LYS A 100 16.18 1.83 -4.61
C LYS A 100 14.66 1.85 -4.78
N VAL A 101 14.15 2.96 -5.32
CA VAL A 101 12.72 3.27 -5.46
C VAL A 101 11.90 2.08 -5.96
N TRP A 102 12.34 1.42 -7.03
CA TRP A 102 11.65 0.26 -7.61
C TRP A 102 11.56 -0.92 -6.63
N THR A 103 12.65 -1.21 -5.94
CA THR A 103 12.68 -2.24 -4.89
C THR A 103 11.77 -1.85 -3.73
N GLY A 104 11.78 -0.58 -3.30
CA GLY A 104 10.93 -0.09 -2.23
C GLY A 104 9.44 -0.25 -2.54
N ILE A 105 9.01 0.21 -3.72
CA ILE A 105 7.62 0.04 -4.17
C ILE A 105 7.22 -1.43 -4.16
N THR A 106 8.07 -2.28 -4.74
CA THR A 106 7.82 -3.72 -4.81
C THR A 106 7.71 -4.35 -3.43
N VAL A 107 8.64 -4.06 -2.51
CA VAL A 107 8.62 -4.60 -1.16
C VAL A 107 7.42 -4.11 -0.35
N GLY A 108 7.03 -2.84 -0.48
CA GLY A 108 5.84 -2.32 0.20
C GLY A 108 4.57 -3.05 -0.23
N ILE A 109 4.36 -3.23 -1.54
CA ILE A 109 3.18 -3.91 -2.08
C ILE A 109 3.23 -5.42 -1.79
N LEU A 110 4.40 -6.05 -1.85
CA LEU A 110 4.55 -7.46 -1.43
C LEU A 110 4.26 -7.66 0.06
N GLY A 111 4.62 -6.69 0.90
CA GLY A 111 4.24 -6.70 2.31
C GLY A 111 2.71 -6.70 2.49
N ARG A 112 2.02 -5.79 1.78
CA ARG A 112 0.56 -5.78 1.74
C ARG A 112 -0.03 -7.11 1.23
N PHE A 113 0.52 -7.65 0.14
CA PHE A 113 0.13 -8.95 -0.41
C PHE A 113 0.28 -10.06 0.61
N PHE A 114 1.40 -10.13 1.34
CA PHE A 114 1.64 -11.17 2.33
C PHE A 114 0.60 -11.15 3.46
N SER A 115 0.21 -9.96 3.92
CA SER A 115 -0.83 -9.79 4.94
C SER A 115 -2.19 -10.29 4.45
N HIS A 116 -2.61 -9.88 3.26
CA HIS A 116 -3.86 -10.34 2.65
C HIS A 116 -3.82 -11.82 2.28
N PHE A 117 -2.68 -12.33 1.85
CA PHE A 117 -2.48 -13.75 1.58
C PHE A 117 -2.72 -14.59 2.84
N LEU A 118 -2.13 -14.17 3.97
CA LEU A 118 -2.33 -14.83 5.25
C LEU A 118 -3.79 -14.73 5.71
N SER A 119 -4.41 -13.56 5.58
CA SER A 119 -5.85 -13.38 5.84
C SER A 119 -6.69 -14.34 5.00
N GLY A 120 -6.40 -14.42 3.69
CA GLY A 120 -7.13 -15.28 2.76
C GLY A 120 -6.99 -16.78 3.09
N VAL A 121 -5.80 -17.22 3.49
CA VAL A 121 -5.56 -18.62 3.92
C VAL A 121 -6.38 -18.94 5.17
N ILE A 122 -6.40 -18.04 6.15
CA ILE A 122 -7.01 -18.31 7.46
C ILE A 122 -8.53 -18.15 7.42
N PHE A 123 -9.05 -17.11 6.75
CA PHE A 123 -10.45 -16.69 6.86
C PHE A 123 -11.28 -16.86 5.59
N PHE A 124 -10.64 -17.03 4.43
CA PHE A 124 -11.33 -17.10 3.13
C PHE A 124 -11.12 -18.42 2.39
N GLY A 125 -10.46 -19.41 3.00
CA GLY A 125 -10.24 -20.72 2.39
C GLY A 125 -11.53 -21.46 2.02
N SER A 126 -12.65 -21.17 2.69
CA SER A 126 -13.97 -21.74 2.39
C SER A 126 -14.55 -21.28 1.05
N TYR A 127 -14.01 -20.20 0.45
CA TYR A 127 -14.40 -19.75 -0.88
C TYR A 127 -13.57 -20.39 -2.00
N ALA A 128 -12.58 -21.24 -1.66
CA ALA A 128 -11.81 -21.96 -2.65
C ALA A 128 -12.70 -22.95 -3.41
N PRO A 129 -12.57 -23.05 -4.75
CA PRO A 129 -13.22 -24.08 -5.56
C PRO A 129 -12.94 -25.50 -5.03
N GLU A 130 -13.86 -26.42 -5.31
CA GLU A 130 -13.71 -27.82 -4.90
C GLU A 130 -12.38 -28.41 -5.40
N GLY A 131 -11.60 -28.99 -4.49
CA GLY A 131 -10.28 -29.54 -4.77
C GLY A 131 -9.13 -28.51 -4.79
N MET A 132 -9.40 -27.21 -4.63
CA MET A 132 -8.36 -26.18 -4.61
C MET A 132 -7.82 -25.92 -3.20
N ASN A 133 -6.49 -25.90 -3.06
CA ASN A 133 -5.85 -25.56 -1.80
C ASN A 133 -6.08 -24.07 -1.44
N ALA A 134 -6.42 -23.80 -0.18
CA ALA A 134 -6.72 -22.44 0.32
C ALA A 134 -5.57 -21.44 0.11
N ALA A 135 -4.30 -21.86 0.19
CA ALA A 135 -3.16 -20.99 -0.09
C ALA A 135 -3.07 -20.63 -1.57
N VAL A 136 -3.30 -21.58 -2.48
CA VAL A 136 -3.33 -21.27 -3.90
C VAL A 136 -4.48 -20.31 -4.20
N TYR A 137 -5.66 -20.56 -3.64
CA TYR A 137 -6.82 -19.67 -3.80
C TYR A 137 -6.52 -18.26 -3.32
N SER A 138 -5.99 -18.12 -2.10
CA SER A 138 -5.61 -16.83 -1.52
C SER A 138 -4.55 -16.10 -2.35
N ALA A 139 -3.52 -16.81 -2.83
CA ALA A 139 -2.46 -16.21 -3.65
C ALA A 139 -2.99 -15.69 -4.98
N LEU A 140 -3.83 -16.47 -5.67
CA LEU A 140 -4.42 -16.06 -6.95
C LEU A 140 -5.39 -14.90 -6.77
N TYR A 141 -6.28 -14.99 -5.77
CA TYR A 141 -7.28 -13.96 -5.50
C TYR A 141 -6.61 -12.61 -5.14
N ASN A 142 -5.68 -12.61 -4.18
CA ASN A 142 -5.00 -11.38 -3.77
C ASN A 142 -4.04 -10.86 -4.84
N GLY A 143 -3.38 -11.77 -5.57
CA GLY A 143 -2.49 -11.43 -6.67
C GLY A 143 -3.22 -10.78 -7.83
N ALA A 144 -4.47 -11.19 -8.11
CA ALA A 144 -5.26 -10.68 -9.23
C ALA A 144 -5.48 -9.17 -9.19
N TYR A 145 -5.57 -8.55 -8.00
CA TYR A 145 -5.71 -7.10 -7.87
C TYR A 145 -4.41 -6.39 -7.41
N LEU A 146 -3.55 -7.04 -6.63
CA LEU A 146 -2.29 -6.42 -6.17
C LEU A 146 -1.20 -6.38 -7.23
N LEU A 147 -1.17 -7.34 -8.16
CA LEU A 147 -0.21 -7.30 -9.26
C LEU A 147 -0.49 -6.13 -10.23
N PRO A 148 -1.73 -5.88 -10.68
CA PRO A 148 -2.06 -4.66 -11.42
C PRO A 148 -1.74 -3.38 -10.65
N GLU A 149 -2.04 -3.31 -9.35
CA GLU A 149 -1.68 -2.17 -8.50
C GLU A 149 -0.16 -1.95 -8.40
N LEU A 150 0.64 -3.01 -8.34
CA LEU A 150 2.09 -2.93 -8.41
C LEU A 150 2.54 -2.32 -9.74
N VAL A 151 2.03 -2.84 -10.87
CA VAL A 151 2.36 -2.33 -12.19
C VAL A 151 1.96 -0.86 -12.31
N LEU A 152 0.74 -0.49 -11.93
CA LEU A 152 0.26 0.89 -11.93
C LEU A 152 1.12 1.80 -11.06
N SER A 153 1.51 1.35 -9.87
CA SER A 153 2.37 2.12 -8.98
C SER A 153 3.76 2.37 -9.58
N LEU A 154 4.36 1.35 -10.20
CA LEU A 154 5.64 1.48 -10.89
C LEU A 154 5.54 2.44 -12.09
N LEU A 155 4.47 2.34 -12.90
CA LEU A 155 4.25 3.23 -14.04
C LEU A 155 4.00 4.67 -13.60
N ALA A 156 3.15 4.88 -12.59
CA ALA A 156 2.89 6.19 -12.02
C ALA A 156 4.18 6.85 -11.54
N VAL A 157 5.02 6.10 -10.83
CA VAL A 157 6.32 6.62 -10.40
C VAL A 157 7.23 6.88 -11.61
N ARG A 158 7.30 5.99 -12.59
CA ARG A 158 8.17 6.15 -13.77
C ARG A 158 7.86 7.37 -14.62
N PHE A 159 6.58 7.65 -14.85
CA PHE A 159 6.15 8.65 -15.83
C PHE A 159 5.71 9.96 -15.18
N VAL A 160 5.22 9.95 -13.94
CA VAL A 160 4.74 11.15 -13.26
C VAL A 160 5.76 11.64 -12.23
N PHE A 161 6.26 10.75 -11.37
CA PHE A 161 7.00 11.17 -10.16
C PHE A 161 8.52 11.07 -10.24
N TYR A 162 9.09 10.34 -11.22
CA TYR A 162 10.53 10.03 -11.27
C TYR A 162 11.41 11.29 -11.29
N ARG A 163 11.00 12.32 -12.02
CA ARG A 163 11.73 13.59 -12.10
C ARG A 163 11.78 14.31 -10.75
N PHE A 164 10.70 14.25 -9.97
CA PHE A 164 10.61 14.88 -8.66
C PHE A 164 11.47 14.13 -7.62
N ILE A 165 11.50 12.80 -7.68
CA ILE A 165 12.34 12.00 -6.77
C ILE A 165 13.82 12.26 -7.03
N LYS A 166 14.25 12.27 -8.30
CA LYS A 166 15.65 12.50 -8.65
C LYS A 166 16.14 13.90 -8.22
N MET A 167 15.31 14.92 -8.35
CA MET A 167 15.64 16.28 -7.90
C MET A 167 15.87 16.37 -6.37
N ASP A 168 15.10 15.62 -5.57
CA ASP A 168 15.29 15.57 -4.13
C ASP A 168 16.60 14.84 -3.74
N GLU A 169 16.97 13.78 -4.46
CA GLU A 169 18.27 13.12 -4.26
C GLU A 169 19.43 14.08 -4.54
N GLU A 170 19.44 14.74 -5.70
CA GLU A 170 20.49 15.70 -6.09
C GLU A 170 20.64 16.86 -5.09
N ARG A 171 19.52 17.36 -4.55
CA ARG A 171 19.54 18.42 -3.54
C ARG A 171 20.19 17.99 -2.21
N ASN A 172 19.98 16.74 -1.80
CA ASN A 172 20.56 16.20 -0.56
C ASN A 172 22.07 15.91 -0.69
N TYR A 173 22.59 15.72 -1.92
CA TYR A 173 24.03 15.58 -2.15
C TYR A 173 24.81 16.90 -2.09
N LEU A 174 24.12 18.03 -2.26
CA LEU A 174 24.73 19.36 -2.33
C LEU A 174 24.65 20.15 -0.99
N SER A 175 24.14 19.53 0.07
CA SER A 175 23.93 20.13 1.41
C SER A 175 24.71 19.41 2.49
#